data_AF-A0AAW9DIU2-F1
#
_entry.id   AF-A0AAW9DIU2-F1
#
_cell.length_a   1.000
_cell.length_b   1.000
_cell.length_c   1.000
_cell.angle_alpha   90.00
_cell.angle_beta   90.00
_cell.angle_gamma   90.00
#
_symmetry.space_group_name_H-M   'P 1'
#
loop_
_entity.id
_entity.type
_entity.pdbx_description
1 polymer ?
#
loop_
_entity_poly.entity_id
_entity_poly.type
_entity_poly.pdbx_seq_one_letter_code
_entity_poly.pdbx_strand_id
1 'polypeptide(L)'
;TYYFLEVILKKLSQSTYSNHYIFKGGFLLSNVIGVESRSTVDIDFLFHQITLSEDTVKQQLKEILADSKEGISFTIQSITAIKESDDYGGYRATILCQIENIKQVIHLDIATGDVVTPQPITYDYKAIFDEDNFPIIAYTIETILAEKLKTIYSRNFLNSRS
;
A
#
# COMPACT_ATOMS: atom_id res chain seq x y z
N THR A 1 12.99 -7.64 1.37
CA THR A 1 11.60 -7.19 1.11
C THR A 1 11.31 -5.83 1.71
N TYR A 2 11.39 -5.65 3.04
CA TYR A 2 11.12 -4.37 3.72
C TYR A 2 11.86 -3.16 3.13
N TYR A 3 13.14 -3.30 2.81
CA TYR A 3 13.90 -2.23 2.16
C TYR A 3 13.26 -1.74 0.85
N PHE A 4 12.93 -2.65 -0.07
CA PHE A 4 12.28 -2.29 -1.34
C PHE A 4 10.88 -1.69 -1.14
N LEU A 5 10.13 -2.14 -0.12
CA LEU A 5 8.83 -1.59 0.23
C LEU A 5 8.93 -0.14 0.69
N GLU A 6 9.89 0.15 1.58
CA GLU A 6 10.18 1.49 2.08
C GLU A 6 10.60 2.42 0.94
N VAL A 7 11.44 1.96 0.02
CA VAL A 7 11.83 2.73 -1.16
C VAL A 7 10.62 3.04 -2.05
N ILE A 8 9.72 2.07 -2.29
CA ILE A 8 8.48 2.32 -3.06
C ILE A 8 7.61 3.37 -2.36
N LEU A 9 7.44 3.28 -1.04
CA LEU A 9 6.68 4.26 -0.25
C LEU A 9 7.32 5.65 -0.32
N LYS A 10 8.65 5.74 -0.20
CA LYS A 10 9.39 7.00 -0.30
C LYS A 10 9.23 7.61 -1.70
N LYS A 11 9.37 6.82 -2.77
CA LYS A 11 9.16 7.30 -4.15
C LYS A 11 7.72 7.76 -4.38
N LEU A 12 6.74 7.03 -3.85
CA LEU A 12 5.34 7.44 -3.90
C LEU A 12 5.11 8.77 -3.17
N SER A 13 5.69 8.95 -1.97
CA SER A 13 5.58 10.19 -1.18
C SER A 13 6.10 11.43 -1.91
N GLN A 14 7.16 11.25 -2.70
CA GLN A 14 7.83 12.30 -3.46
C GLN A 14 7.19 12.53 -4.84
N SER A 15 6.25 11.68 -5.25
CA SER A 15 5.59 11.78 -6.55
C SER A 15 4.48 12.82 -6.55
N THR A 16 4.12 13.29 -7.74
CA THR A 16 2.95 14.15 -7.97
C THR A 16 1.62 13.45 -7.68
N TYR A 17 1.64 12.12 -7.51
CA TYR A 17 0.46 11.29 -7.25
C TYR A 17 0.28 10.92 -5.79
N SER A 18 1.14 11.37 -4.88
CA SER A 18 1.06 11.04 -3.45
C SER A 18 -0.34 11.28 -2.87
N ASN A 19 -1.02 12.33 -3.32
CA ASN A 19 -2.37 12.68 -2.92
C ASN A 19 -3.48 11.75 -3.44
N HIS A 20 -3.17 10.79 -4.32
CA HIS A 20 -4.16 9.81 -4.79
C HIS A 20 -4.08 8.50 -4.01
N TYR A 21 -2.98 8.23 -3.30
CA TYR A 21 -2.74 6.97 -2.61
C TYR A 21 -2.74 7.17 -1.10
N ILE A 22 -3.76 6.62 -0.45
CA ILE A 22 -3.85 6.59 1.01
C ILE A 22 -3.34 5.23 1.48
N PHE A 23 -2.20 5.22 2.16
CA PHE A 23 -1.60 4.01 2.71
C PHE A 23 -2.43 3.43 3.85
N LYS A 24 -2.70 2.13 3.80
CA LYS A 24 -3.52 1.40 4.78
C LYS A 24 -2.92 0.05 5.14
N GLY A 25 -3.68 -0.72 5.92
CA GLY A 25 -3.39 -2.13 6.18
C GLY A 25 -2.45 -2.39 7.36
N GLY A 26 -2.02 -3.64 7.46
CA GLY A 26 -1.23 -4.14 8.59
C GLY A 26 0.19 -3.57 8.65
N PHE A 27 0.76 -3.22 7.49
CA PHE A 27 2.11 -2.68 7.43
C PHE A 27 2.21 -1.30 8.06
N LEU A 28 1.27 -0.40 7.74
CA LEU A 28 1.14 0.89 8.41
C LEU A 28 1.01 0.73 9.92
N LEU A 29 0.11 -0.16 10.36
CA LEU A 29 -0.08 -0.40 11.78
C LEU A 29 1.22 -0.82 12.47
N SER A 30 1.99 -1.71 11.86
CA SER A 30 3.27 -2.18 12.41
C SER A 30 4.30 -1.05 12.59
N ASN A 31 4.38 -0.12 11.63
CA ASN A 31 5.24 1.06 11.72
C ASN A 31 4.79 2.01 12.85
N VAL A 32 3.48 2.18 13.02
CA VAL A 32 2.91 3.04 14.06
C VAL A 32 3.15 2.48 15.47
N ILE A 33 2.94 1.17 15.67
CA ILE A 33 3.04 0.54 16.99
C ILE A 33 4.47 0.08 17.35
N GLY A 34 5.40 0.08 16.39
CA GLY A 34 6.79 -0.35 16.60
C GLY A 34 6.95 -1.86 16.86
N VAL A 35 6.03 -2.69 16.36
CA VAL A 35 6.08 -4.15 16.50
C VAL A 35 6.39 -4.79 15.17
N GLU A 36 7.50 -5.51 15.07
CA GLU A 36 7.86 -6.30 13.89
C GLU A 36 6.93 -7.51 13.72
N SER A 37 5.99 -7.45 12.78
CA SER A 37 5.20 -8.63 12.40
C SER A 37 5.86 -9.39 11.25
N ARG A 38 6.23 -10.65 11.45
CA ARG A 38 6.88 -11.52 10.43
C ARG A 38 5.93 -12.07 9.35
N SER A 39 4.94 -11.31 8.89
CA SER A 39 4.14 -11.70 7.72
C SER A 39 4.72 -11.09 6.44
N THR A 40 4.57 -11.78 5.31
CA THR A 40 4.79 -11.19 3.98
C THR A 40 4.02 -9.88 3.87
N VAL A 41 4.71 -8.80 3.52
CA VAL A 41 4.15 -7.46 3.51
C VAL A 41 3.69 -7.15 2.10
N ASP A 42 2.41 -7.40 1.84
CA ASP A 42 1.69 -6.71 0.79
C ASP A 42 1.47 -5.25 1.26
N ILE A 43 1.58 -4.28 0.36
CA ILE A 43 1.24 -2.89 0.66
C ILE A 43 -0.17 -2.64 0.15
N ASP A 44 -1.02 -2.17 1.04
CA ASP A 44 -2.40 -1.81 0.73
C ASP A 44 -2.51 -0.29 0.61
N PHE A 45 -3.14 0.15 -0.47
CA PHE A 45 -3.55 1.53 -0.70
C PHE A 45 -5.04 1.63 -0.96
N LEU A 46 -5.64 2.71 -0.48
CA LEU A 46 -6.89 3.22 -0.99
C LEU A 46 -6.60 4.32 -2.00
N PHE A 47 -7.17 4.19 -3.19
CA PHE A 47 -7.09 5.16 -4.26
C PHE A 47 -8.28 6.11 -4.24
N HIS A 48 -8.01 7.42 -4.30
CA HIS A 48 -9.06 8.43 -4.23
C HIS A 48 -8.83 9.63 -5.18
N GLN A 49 -9.78 10.57 -5.18
CA GLN A 49 -9.84 11.81 -5.99
C GLN A 49 -10.03 11.64 -7.50
N ILE A 50 -9.64 10.52 -8.09
CA ILE A 50 -9.79 10.23 -9.51
C ILE A 50 -10.32 8.81 -9.73
N THR A 51 -10.86 8.55 -10.93
CA THR A 51 -11.35 7.23 -11.30
C THR A 51 -10.21 6.22 -11.36
N LEU A 52 -10.34 5.12 -10.61
CA LEU A 52 -9.41 4.01 -10.67
C LEU A 52 -9.60 3.23 -11.98
N SER A 53 -8.54 3.07 -12.76
CA SER A 53 -8.48 2.20 -13.94
C SER A 53 -7.11 1.56 -14.07
N GLU A 54 -7.02 0.43 -14.79
CA GLU A 54 -5.75 -0.26 -15.02
C GLU A 54 -4.72 0.67 -15.67
N ASP A 55 -5.13 1.43 -16.69
CA ASP A 55 -4.27 2.36 -17.40
C ASP A 55 -3.76 3.48 -16.49
N THR A 56 -4.65 4.03 -15.64
CA THR A 56 -4.27 5.05 -14.64
C THR A 56 -3.24 4.50 -13.67
N VAL A 57 -3.47 3.32 -13.09
CA VAL A 57 -2.53 2.67 -12.17
C VAL A 57 -1.19 2.41 -12.86
N LYS A 58 -1.24 1.84 -14.08
CA LYS A 58 -0.04 1.53 -14.86
C LYS A 58 0.78 2.77 -15.17
N GLN A 59 0.15 3.85 -15.60
CA GLN A 59 0.82 5.10 -15.93
C GLN A 59 1.47 5.69 -14.67
N GLN A 60 0.71 5.84 -13.59
CA GLN A 60 1.22 6.44 -12.36
C GLN A 60 2.36 5.62 -11.75
N LEU A 61 2.21 4.29 -11.67
CA LEU A 61 3.28 3.43 -11.17
C LEU A 61 4.54 3.50 -12.04
N LYS A 62 4.41 3.60 -13.37
CA LYS A 62 5.57 3.81 -14.25
C LYS A 62 6.32 5.09 -13.92
N GLU A 63 5.59 6.18 -13.69
CA GLU A 63 6.18 7.48 -13.38
C GLU A 63 6.77 7.52 -11.95
N ILE A 64 6.06 6.96 -10.96
CA ILE A 64 6.54 6.83 -9.58
C ILE A 64 7.84 6.02 -9.53
N LEU A 65 7.86 4.89 -10.25
CA LEU A 65 8.97 3.94 -10.24
C LEU A 65 10.05 4.30 -11.28
N ALA A 66 9.88 5.39 -12.03
CA ALA A 66 10.93 5.95 -12.88
C ALA A 66 12.07 6.51 -12.01
N ASP A 67 13.29 6.45 -12.54
CA ASP A 67 14.56 6.82 -11.89
C ASP A 67 14.99 5.96 -10.69
N SER A 68 16.16 5.34 -10.86
CA SER A 68 16.89 4.60 -9.82
C SER A 68 18.06 5.44 -9.29
N LYS A 69 17.80 6.37 -8.37
CA LYS A 69 18.90 7.08 -7.66
C LYS A 69 19.70 6.14 -6.74
N GLU A 70 19.12 5.00 -6.36
CA GLU A 70 19.61 4.08 -5.33
C GLU A 70 20.17 2.77 -5.91
N GLY A 71 20.37 2.68 -7.24
CA GLY A 71 20.84 1.45 -7.90
C GLY A 71 19.79 0.32 -7.96
N ILE A 72 18.53 0.63 -7.61
CA ILE A 72 17.40 -0.31 -7.62
C ILE A 72 16.60 -0.14 -8.91
N SER A 73 16.41 -1.22 -9.67
CA SER A 73 15.50 -1.25 -10.81
C SER A 73 14.13 -1.81 -10.42
N PHE A 74 13.06 -1.18 -10.92
CA PHE A 74 11.68 -1.61 -10.72
C PHE A 74 11.06 -2.01 -12.06
N THR A 75 10.48 -3.20 -12.12
CA THR A 75 9.74 -3.70 -13.30
C THR A 75 8.32 -4.08 -12.90
N ILE A 76 7.33 -3.40 -13.47
CA ILE A 76 5.92 -3.81 -13.32
C ILE A 76 5.71 -5.08 -14.16
N GLN A 77 5.54 -6.23 -13.51
CA GLN A 77 5.35 -7.52 -14.16
C GLN A 77 3.90 -7.72 -14.61
N SER A 78 2.95 -7.31 -13.79
CA SER A 78 1.51 -7.42 -14.08
C SER A 78 0.71 -6.41 -13.28
N ILE A 79 -0.48 -6.08 -13.79
CA ILE A 79 -1.52 -5.39 -13.06
C ILE A 79 -2.79 -6.21 -13.29
N THR A 80 -3.40 -6.69 -12.21
CA THR A 80 -4.55 -7.59 -12.29
C THR A 80 -5.69 -7.04 -11.46
N ALA A 81 -6.89 -7.02 -12.00
CA ALA A 81 -8.07 -6.63 -11.25
C ALA A 81 -8.26 -7.57 -10.03
N ILE A 82 -8.46 -6.98 -8.86
CA ILE A 82 -8.88 -7.68 -7.65
C ILE A 82 -10.34 -7.30 -7.38
N LYS A 83 -11.16 -8.30 -7.05
CA LYS A 83 -12.53 -8.07 -6.58
C LYS A 83 -12.51 -8.12 -5.07
N GLU A 84 -12.82 -6.99 -4.44
CA GLU A 84 -13.28 -7.03 -3.06
C GLU A 84 -14.75 -7.48 -3.01
N SER A 85 -15.18 -7.97 -1.85
CA SER A 85 -16.48 -8.63 -1.66
C SER A 85 -17.67 -7.67 -1.73
N ASP A 86 -17.44 -6.37 -1.60
CA ASP A 86 -18.43 -5.30 -1.62
C ASP A 86 -18.11 -4.36 -2.79
N ASP A 87 -19.02 -4.29 -3.78
CA ASP A 87 -19.30 -3.27 -4.84
C ASP A 87 -18.20 -2.39 -5.50
N TYR A 88 -16.96 -2.39 -5.04
CA TYR A 88 -15.84 -1.59 -5.54
C TYR A 88 -14.65 -2.50 -5.87
N GLY A 89 -14.11 -2.31 -7.08
CA GLY A 89 -12.96 -3.08 -7.56
C GLY A 89 -11.63 -2.52 -7.06
N GLY A 90 -10.56 -3.19 -7.45
CA GLY A 90 -9.20 -2.70 -7.25
C GLY A 90 -8.24 -3.31 -8.26
N TYR A 91 -6.97 -2.98 -8.13
CA TYR A 91 -5.88 -3.58 -8.89
C TYR A 91 -4.76 -4.02 -7.98
N ARG A 92 -4.24 -5.22 -8.22
CA ARG A 92 -2.97 -5.70 -7.66
C ARG A 92 -1.88 -5.50 -8.70
N ALA A 93 -0.90 -4.66 -8.39
CA ALA A 93 0.31 -4.52 -9.19
C ALA A 93 1.41 -5.43 -8.63
N THR A 94 2.03 -6.22 -9.51
CA THR A 94 3.18 -7.06 -9.16
C THR A 94 4.45 -6.39 -9.68
N ILE A 95 5.33 -6.02 -8.76
CA ILE A 95 6.56 -5.28 -9.06
C ILE A 95 7.77 -6.16 -8.73
N LEU A 96 8.59 -6.42 -9.74
CA LEU A 96 9.91 -6.98 -9.55
C LEU A 96 10.89 -5.85 -9.22
N CYS A 97 11.43 -5.89 -8.01
CA CYS A 97 12.49 -5.01 -7.53
C CYS A 97 13.81 -5.76 -7.61
N GLN A 98 14.85 -5.11 -8.12
CA GLN A 98 16.18 -5.70 -8.23
C GLN A 98 17.26 -4.69 -7.84
N ILE A 99 18.18 -5.13 -6.98
CA ILE A 99 19.42 -4.42 -6.64
C ILE A 99 20.57 -5.43 -6.79
N GLU A 100 21.52 -5.14 -7.67
CA GLU A 100 22.59 -6.07 -8.04
C GLU A 100 22.03 -7.48 -8.39
N ASN A 101 22.40 -8.50 -7.61
CA ASN A 101 21.96 -9.89 -7.75
C ASN A 101 20.71 -10.23 -6.94
N ILE A 102 20.21 -9.32 -6.10
CA ILE A 102 19.04 -9.53 -5.25
C ILE A 102 17.78 -9.17 -6.05
N LYS A 103 16.83 -10.11 -6.11
CA LYS A 103 15.52 -9.92 -6.75
C LYS A 103 14.41 -10.19 -5.74
N GLN A 104 13.44 -9.30 -5.67
CA GLN A 104 12.27 -9.44 -4.82
C GLN A 104 11.02 -9.01 -5.58
N VAL A 105 9.97 -9.83 -5.51
CA VAL A 105 8.64 -9.46 -5.98
C VAL A 105 7.86 -8.82 -4.84
N ILE A 106 7.21 -7.69 -5.11
CA ILE A 106 6.34 -6.94 -4.21
C ILE A 106 4.96 -6.84 -4.83
N HIS A 107 3.92 -7.02 -4.02
CA HIS A 107 2.54 -6.79 -4.41
C HIS A 107 2.05 -5.47 -3.80
N LEU A 108 1.47 -4.62 -4.65
CA LEU A 108 0.74 -3.42 -4.25
C LEU A 108 -0.74 -3.62 -4.55
N ASP A 109 -1.55 -3.62 -3.51
CA ASP A 109 -3.01 -3.67 -3.63
C ASP A 109 -3.56 -2.27 -3.59
N ILE A 110 -4.33 -1.91 -4.63
CA ILE A 110 -4.88 -0.58 -4.82
C ILE A 110 -6.38 -0.72 -4.95
N ALA A 111 -7.08 -0.52 -3.83
CA ALA A 111 -8.54 -0.53 -3.76
C ALA A 111 -9.12 0.87 -4.00
N THR A 112 -10.42 1.00 -4.22
CA THR A 112 -11.12 2.29 -4.26
C THR A 112 -12.50 2.17 -3.59
N GLY A 113 -13.19 3.29 -3.41
CA GLY A 113 -14.58 3.31 -2.95
C GLY A 113 -14.78 3.33 -1.43
N ASP A 114 -13.74 3.13 -0.63
CA ASP A 114 -13.86 3.22 0.84
C ASP A 114 -14.01 4.67 1.30
N VAL A 115 -14.97 4.91 2.20
CA VAL A 115 -15.08 6.17 2.95
C VAL A 115 -14.13 6.13 4.14
N VAL A 116 -13.10 6.96 4.11
CA VAL A 116 -12.14 7.08 5.23
C VAL A 116 -12.72 7.99 6.31
N THR A 117 -13.04 7.42 7.47
CA THR A 117 -13.56 8.15 8.64
C THR A 117 -12.55 8.07 9.79
N PRO A 118 -12.20 9.18 10.46
CA PRO A 118 -12.73 10.54 10.28
C PRO A 118 -12.25 11.24 9.00
N GLN A 119 -10.97 11.09 8.64
CA GLN A 119 -10.38 11.52 7.37
C GLN A 119 -8.95 10.97 7.27
N PRO A 120 -8.34 10.89 6.07
CA PRO A 120 -6.92 10.56 5.93
C PRO A 120 -6.03 11.60 6.62
N ILE A 121 -4.87 11.16 7.10
CA ILE A 121 -3.87 12.03 7.74
C ILE A 121 -2.55 12.00 6.98
N THR A 122 -1.77 13.07 7.08
CA THR A 122 -0.35 13.03 6.72
C THR A 122 0.41 12.40 7.88
N TYR A 123 0.91 11.18 7.67
CA TYR A 123 1.71 10.43 8.61
C TYR A 123 3.20 10.58 8.25
N ASP A 124 4.02 10.95 9.23
CA ASP A 124 5.48 10.98 9.07
C ASP A 124 6.01 9.56 9.24
N TYR A 125 6.25 8.87 8.12
CA TYR A 125 6.67 7.49 8.11
C TYR A 125 8.08 7.35 8.64
N LYS A 126 8.25 6.52 9.66
CA LYS A 126 9.55 6.24 10.29
C LYS A 126 10.32 5.27 9.43
N ALA A 127 11.29 5.78 8.67
CA ALA A 127 12.18 4.96 7.87
C ALA A 127 13.01 4.02 8.77
N ILE A 128 13.19 2.78 8.33
CA ILE A 128 13.99 1.76 9.01
C ILE A 128 15.41 1.74 8.44
N PHE A 129 15.55 2.03 7.15
CA PHE A 129 16.82 1.92 6.41
C PHE A 129 17.42 3.27 6.03
N ASP A 130 16.75 4.37 6.39
CA ASP A 130 17.20 5.75 6.17
C ASP A 130 17.07 6.55 7.47
N GLU A 131 17.83 7.63 7.60
CA GLU A 131 17.76 8.52 8.77
C GLU A 131 16.60 9.51 8.68
N ASP A 132 16.12 9.78 7.46
CA ASP A 132 15.06 10.75 7.21
C ASP A 132 13.68 10.09 7.09
N ASN A 133 12.78 10.48 8.00
CA ASN A 133 11.35 10.20 7.84
C ASN A 133 10.79 10.89 6.59
N PHE A 134 9.65 10.41 6.10
CA PHE A 134 8.97 11.02 4.97
C PHE A 134 7.45 11.03 5.12
N PRO A 135 6.76 12.09 4.63
CA PRO A 135 5.32 12.23 4.80
C PRO A 135 4.56 11.33 3.81
N ILE A 136 3.59 10.57 4.28
CA ILE A 136 2.65 9.80 3.45
C ILE A 136 1.22 10.07 3.86
N ILE A 137 0.28 10.04 2.91
CA ILE A 137 -1.14 10.03 3.27
C ILE A 137 -1.50 8.63 3.73
N ALA A 138 -2.13 8.54 4.89
CA ALA A 138 -2.36 7.28 5.57
C ALA A 138 -3.72 7.26 6.29
N TYR A 139 -4.20 6.05 6.58
CA TYR A 139 -5.30 5.86 7.50
C TYR A 139 -4.91 6.28 8.92
N THR A 140 -5.90 6.77 9.67
CA THR A 140 -5.78 6.89 11.11
C THR A 140 -5.73 5.51 11.76
N ILE A 141 -5.15 5.41 12.95
CA ILE A 141 -5.11 4.15 13.71
C ILE A 141 -6.54 3.67 13.97
N GLU A 142 -7.45 4.59 14.27
CA GLU A 142 -8.87 4.36 14.49
C GLU A 142 -9.51 3.68 13.27
N THR A 143 -9.23 4.17 12.06
CA THR A 143 -9.73 3.56 10.81
C THR A 143 -9.16 2.15 10.63
N ILE A 144 -7.85 1.95 10.84
CA ILE A 144 -7.21 0.63 10.68
C ILE A 144 -7.79 -0.38 11.68
N LEU A 145 -7.98 0.03 12.93
CA LEU A 145 -8.57 -0.81 13.98
C LEU A 145 -10.03 -1.15 13.65
N ALA A 146 -10.81 -0.18 13.16
CA ALA A 146 -12.19 -0.40 12.77
C ALA A 146 -12.32 -1.43 11.63
N GLU A 147 -11.48 -1.36 10.60
CA GLU A 147 -11.45 -2.35 9.50
C GLU A 147 -11.08 -3.75 9.99
N LYS A 148 -10.07 -3.86 10.86
CA LYS A 148 -9.68 -5.14 11.46
C LYS A 148 -10.82 -5.73 12.30
N LEU A 149 -11.50 -4.91 13.10
CA LEU A 149 -12.67 -5.35 13.88
C LEU A 149 -13.83 -5.79 12.98
N LYS A 150 -14.15 -5.03 11.92
CA LYS A 150 -15.16 -5.39 10.91
C LYS A 150 -14.84 -6.76 10.29
N THR A 151 -13.58 -6.99 9.93
CA THR A 151 -13.11 -8.25 9.34
C THR A 151 -13.20 -9.42 10.32
N ILE A 152 -12.85 -9.23 11.58
CA ILE A 152 -12.99 -10.27 12.62
C ILE A 152 -14.47 -10.61 12.82
N TYR A 153 -15.33 -9.59 12.90
CA TYR A 153 -16.77 -9.78 13.07
C TYR A 153 -17.40 -10.53 11.89
N SER A 154 -17.09 -10.14 10.65
CA SER A 154 -17.62 -10.80 9.45
C SER A 154 -17.18 -12.26 9.32
N ARG A 155 -15.91 -12.56 9.64
CA ARG A 155 -15.40 -13.94 9.64
C ARG A 155 -16.02 -14.81 10.73
N ASN A 156 -16.29 -14.25 11.91
CA ASN A 156 -16.98 -14.99 12.98
C ASN A 156 -18.42 -15.36 12.61
N PHE A 157 -19.13 -14.49 11.88
CA PHE A 157 -20.49 -14.79 11.39
C PHE A 157 -20.48 -15.93 10.35
N LEU A 158 -19.48 -15.97 9.46
CA LEU A 158 -19.32 -17.03 8.46
C LEU A 158 -18.87 -18.38 9.07
N ASN A 159 -18.18 -18.36 10.20
CA ASN A 159 -17.77 -19.57 10.94
C ASN A 159 -18.85 -20.10 11.91
N SER A 160 -20.01 -19.44 12.02
CA SER A 160 -21.10 -19.84 12.93
C SER A 160 -22.22 -20.62 12.22
N ARG A 161 -21.88 -21.55 11.32
CA ARG A 161 -22.83 -22.58 10.86
C ARG A 161 -22.86 -23.72 11.87
N SER A 162 -23.86 -23.68 12.75
CA SER A 162 -24.44 -24.86 13.40
C SER A 162 -25.14 -25.75 12.38
#